data_AF-A0A453MWV5-F1
#
_entry.id   AF-A0A453MWV5-F1
#
_cell.length_a   1.000
_cell.length_b   1.000
_cell.length_c   1.000
_cell.angle_alpha   90.00
_cell.angle_beta   90.00
_cell.angle_gamma   90.00
#
_symmetry.space_group_name_H-M   'P 1'
#
loop_
_entity.id
_entity.type
_entity.pdbx_description
1 polymer ?
#
loop_
_entity_poly.entity_id
_entity_poly.type
_entity_poly.pdbx_seq_one_letter_code
_entity_poly.pdbx_strand_id
1 'polypeptide(L)'
;GSNSSLSLSRTAQEKKSSLQAEAKYPDFRGEADWFAGRRGRRHRRRRGRRSPPRAGPIRRPPPARAMAAAPRGEEAAAWSEEAARLVWGGAVPLQVHLHDADVTALPPPPPFLTLGPRVGYFPLLVSTIKAHFSSSLPPGVDTVWFEYKGLPLKWYIPIGVLFDLLCADPERPWNLTVHFRGYPADILSPCEGEDSVKWNYNNSLKEAAFIITGNSKNVMNMSQADQLAMWESVRKGDLNSYMNISTKLKLGPFEEDFLVRTSSLGSRQGSDEPESPGSVKPCRVPVRLYVRRVQQDLEYLEDAIPVSDWESVSYINRPFEIRKEGGM
;
A
#
# COMPACT_ATOMS: atom_id res chain seq x y z
N GLY A 1 -61.60 8.66 18.20
CA GLY A 1 -60.68 8.57 17.05
C GLY A 1 -59.27 8.85 17.50
N SER A 2 -58.65 7.90 18.21
CA SER A 2 -57.35 8.12 18.87
C SER A 2 -56.47 6.86 18.88
N ASN A 3 -56.63 5.95 17.90
CA ASN A 3 -55.85 4.70 17.82
C ASN A 3 -55.22 4.44 16.44
N SER A 4 -55.33 5.37 15.48
CA SER A 4 -54.76 5.21 14.14
C SER A 4 -53.39 5.87 13.97
N SER A 5 -52.95 6.77 14.85
CA SER A 5 -51.65 7.45 14.71
C SER A 5 -50.48 6.70 15.36
N LEU A 6 -50.74 5.78 16.30
CA LEU A 6 -49.68 5.03 17.01
C LEU A 6 -49.23 3.77 16.25
N SER A 7 -50.04 3.22 15.35
CA SER A 7 -49.68 2.02 14.56
C SER A 7 -48.79 2.35 13.35
N LEU A 8 -48.94 3.54 12.76
CA LEU A 8 -48.12 4.04 11.66
C LEU A 8 -46.69 4.39 12.09
N SER A 9 -46.52 4.88 13.33
CA SER A 9 -45.21 5.24 13.88
C SER A 9 -44.33 4.02 14.20
N ARG A 10 -44.93 2.91 14.65
CA ARG A 10 -44.19 1.66 14.93
C ARG A 10 -43.77 0.92 13.65
N THR A 11 -44.63 0.89 12.63
CA THR A 11 -44.31 0.24 11.34
C THR A 11 -43.26 1.01 10.53
N ALA A 12 -43.16 2.33 10.69
CA ALA A 12 -42.09 3.13 10.09
C ALA A 12 -40.73 2.95 10.79
N GLN A 13 -40.74 2.72 12.11
CA GLN A 13 -39.52 2.51 12.89
C GLN A 13 -38.94 1.09 12.70
N GLU A 14 -39.79 0.07 12.56
CA GLU A 14 -39.38 -1.31 12.24
C GLU A 14 -38.85 -1.45 10.81
N LYS A 15 -39.40 -0.71 9.84
CA LYS A 15 -38.84 -0.67 8.47
C LYS A 15 -37.49 0.03 8.38
N LYS A 16 -37.21 1.03 9.23
CA LYS A 16 -35.88 1.67 9.31
C LYS A 16 -34.82 0.75 9.93
N SER A 17 -35.21 -0.11 10.88
CA SER A 17 -34.32 -1.12 11.49
C SER A 17 -34.04 -2.29 10.53
N SER A 18 -35.06 -2.73 9.78
CA SER A 18 -34.91 -3.79 8.76
C SER A 18 -34.04 -3.37 7.57
N LEU A 19 -34.07 -2.10 7.15
CA LEU A 19 -33.22 -1.58 6.06
C LEU A 19 -31.77 -1.30 6.46
N GLN A 20 -31.46 -1.25 7.76
CA GLN A 20 -30.08 -1.13 8.27
C GLN A 20 -29.39 -2.49 8.49
N ALA A 21 -30.11 -3.60 8.39
CA ALA A 21 -29.57 -4.95 8.61
C ALA A 21 -29.22 -5.73 7.33
N GLU A 22 -29.41 -5.13 6.14
CA GLU A 22 -29.21 -5.81 4.85
C GLU A 22 -28.14 -5.17 3.94
N ALA A 23 -27.15 -4.50 4.52
CA ALA A 23 -25.87 -4.26 3.84
C ALA A 23 -25.03 -5.55 3.84
N LYS A 24 -25.54 -6.58 3.14
CA LYS A 24 -24.76 -7.76 2.74
C LYS A 24 -23.74 -7.29 1.71
N TYR A 25 -22.51 -7.14 2.16
CA TYR A 25 -21.32 -7.01 1.34
C TYR A 25 -21.31 -8.10 0.25
N PRO A 26 -21.11 -7.77 -1.04
CA PRO A 26 -20.95 -8.80 -2.06
C PRO A 26 -19.67 -9.62 -1.79
N ASP A 27 -19.86 -10.91 -1.55
CA ASP A 27 -18.83 -11.93 -1.42
C ASP A 27 -18.18 -12.15 -2.79
N PHE A 28 -17.07 -11.47 -3.08
CA PHE A 28 -16.19 -11.81 -4.21
C PHE A 28 -15.30 -13.01 -3.82
N ARG A 29 -15.95 -14.15 -3.60
CA ARG A 29 -15.33 -15.48 -3.58
C ARG A 29 -15.34 -16.00 -5.01
N GLY A 30 -14.28 -15.75 -5.76
CA GLY A 30 -14.24 -16.21 -7.14
C GLY A 30 -12.97 -15.91 -7.90
N GLU A 31 -11.79 -16.26 -7.36
CA GLU A 31 -10.58 -16.42 -8.19
C GLU A 31 -9.47 -17.21 -7.48
N ALA A 32 -9.81 -18.36 -6.92
CA ALA A 32 -8.88 -19.20 -6.14
C ALA A 32 -8.41 -20.49 -6.84
N ASP A 33 -8.65 -20.69 -8.14
CA ASP A 33 -8.26 -21.90 -8.86
C ASP A 33 -7.36 -21.61 -10.07
N TRP A 34 -6.07 -21.32 -9.81
CA TRP A 34 -5.05 -21.25 -10.87
C TRP A 34 -3.68 -21.84 -10.47
N PHE A 35 -3.53 -22.45 -9.29
CA PHE A 35 -2.24 -22.97 -8.82
C PHE A 35 -2.08 -24.48 -9.07
N ALA A 36 -1.88 -24.88 -10.33
CA ALA A 36 -1.40 -26.23 -10.65
C ALA A 36 -0.48 -26.29 -11.89
N GLY A 37 0.79 -26.66 -11.65
CA GLY A 37 1.75 -27.15 -12.67
C GLY A 37 2.69 -26.09 -13.25
N ARG A 38 3.96 -26.34 -13.60
CA ARG A 38 4.82 -27.54 -13.64
C ARG A 38 6.27 -27.08 -13.46
N ARG A 39 7.08 -27.82 -12.69
CA ARG A 39 8.53 -27.60 -12.56
C ARG A 39 9.29 -28.30 -13.69
N GLY A 40 9.91 -27.54 -14.59
CA GLY A 40 10.84 -28.03 -15.60
C GLY A 40 12.25 -28.22 -15.02
N ARG A 41 12.79 -29.44 -15.09
CA ARG A 41 14.16 -29.79 -14.69
C ARG A 41 15.17 -29.28 -15.72
N ARG A 42 16.26 -28.62 -15.28
CA ARG A 42 17.46 -28.40 -16.10
C ARG A 42 18.69 -29.05 -15.45
N HIS A 43 19.34 -29.92 -16.22
CA HIS A 43 20.60 -30.59 -15.90
C HIS A 43 21.77 -29.60 -15.92
N ARG A 44 22.59 -29.57 -14.86
CA ARG A 44 23.90 -28.89 -14.84
C ARG A 44 25.02 -29.93 -14.95
N ARG A 45 25.84 -29.79 -16.00
CA ARG A 45 27.01 -30.63 -16.30
C ARG A 45 28.16 -30.34 -15.33
N ARG A 46 28.78 -31.41 -14.81
CA ARG A 46 30.02 -31.41 -14.02
C ARG A 46 31.22 -31.01 -14.90
N ARG A 47 32.14 -30.18 -14.39
CA ARG A 47 33.50 -30.04 -14.92
C ARG A 47 34.55 -30.24 -13.82
N GLY A 48 35.42 -31.21 -14.08
CA GLY A 48 36.82 -31.43 -13.66
C GLY A 48 37.38 -30.75 -12.42
N ARG A 49 37.71 -31.59 -11.42
CA ARG A 49 38.68 -31.30 -10.35
C ARG A 49 40.09 -31.10 -10.94
N ARG A 50 40.80 -30.06 -10.49
CA ARG A 50 42.26 -29.96 -10.58
C ARG A 50 42.84 -29.84 -9.16
N SER A 51 43.88 -30.61 -8.90
CA SER A 51 44.54 -30.78 -7.60
C SER A 51 45.34 -29.53 -7.19
N PRO A 52 45.45 -29.19 -5.89
CA PRO A 52 46.27 -28.07 -5.42
C PRO A 52 47.73 -28.51 -5.17
N PRO A 53 48.73 -27.60 -5.31
CA PRO A 53 50.11 -27.89 -4.93
C PRO A 53 50.37 -27.62 -3.43
N ARG A 54 51.45 -28.24 -2.94
CA ARG A 54 51.89 -28.38 -1.54
C ARG A 54 52.08 -27.06 -0.79
N ALA A 55 51.66 -27.06 0.47
CA ALA A 55 51.83 -25.98 1.44
C ALA A 55 53.25 -25.95 2.04
N GLY A 56 53.86 -24.75 2.09
CA GLY A 56 55.01 -24.42 2.94
C GLY A 56 54.56 -23.93 4.33
N PRO A 57 55.49 -23.79 5.31
CA PRO A 57 55.14 -23.56 6.71
C PRO A 57 54.58 -22.14 6.94
N ILE A 58 53.34 -22.08 7.46
CA ILE A 58 52.61 -20.85 7.78
C ILE A 58 53.14 -20.28 9.10
N ARG A 59 53.76 -19.09 9.05
CA ARG A 59 54.00 -18.26 10.24
C ARG A 59 52.65 -17.77 10.77
N ARG A 60 52.33 -18.09 12.03
CA ARG A 60 51.10 -17.61 12.69
C ARG A 60 51.18 -16.09 12.88
N PRO A 61 50.18 -15.30 12.45
CA PRO A 61 50.09 -13.90 12.82
C PRO A 61 49.75 -13.77 14.32
N PRO A 62 50.13 -12.66 14.97
CA PRO A 62 49.77 -12.42 16.37
C PRO A 62 48.25 -12.34 16.52
N PRO A 63 47.70 -12.64 17.72
CA PRO A 63 46.27 -12.57 17.94
C PRO A 63 45.78 -11.15 17.65
N ALA A 64 44.85 -11.03 16.71
CA ALA A 64 44.15 -9.79 16.47
C ALA A 64 43.49 -9.36 17.78
N ARG A 65 43.93 -8.24 18.32
CA ARG A 65 43.26 -7.53 19.40
C ARG A 65 41.80 -7.38 18.96
N ALA A 66 40.86 -7.94 19.73
CA ALA A 66 39.44 -7.87 19.45
C ALA A 66 39.04 -6.39 19.33
N MET A 67 38.98 -5.89 18.11
CA MET A 67 38.25 -4.68 17.81
C MET A 67 36.79 -5.05 18.05
N ALA A 68 36.18 -4.44 19.06
CA ALA A 68 34.75 -4.53 19.28
C ALA A 68 34.08 -4.26 17.92
N ALA A 69 33.37 -5.26 17.40
CA ALA A 69 32.56 -5.07 16.22
C ALA A 69 31.56 -3.96 16.56
N ALA A 70 31.63 -2.83 15.84
CA ALA A 70 30.62 -1.79 15.94
C ALA A 70 29.21 -2.43 15.79
N PRO A 71 28.19 -1.91 16.50
CA PRO A 71 26.88 -2.54 16.55
C PRO A 71 26.17 -2.35 15.21
N ARG A 72 26.46 -3.22 14.24
CA ARG A 72 25.81 -3.25 12.91
C ARG A 72 24.27 -3.31 12.99
N GLY A 73 23.72 -3.76 14.11
CA GLY A 73 22.28 -3.77 14.37
C GLY A 73 21.69 -2.41 14.73
N GLU A 74 22.40 -1.58 15.49
CA GLU A 74 21.94 -0.23 15.87
C GLU A 74 22.00 0.72 14.68
N GLU A 75 23.06 0.62 13.87
CA GLU A 75 23.23 1.41 12.65
C GLU A 75 22.17 1.05 11.57
N ALA A 76 21.89 -0.25 11.39
CA ALA A 76 20.84 -0.69 10.47
C ALA A 76 19.42 -0.30 10.94
N ALA A 77 19.15 -0.36 12.24
CA ALA A 77 17.88 0.10 12.81
C ALA A 77 17.71 1.62 12.66
N ALA A 78 18.77 2.39 12.88
CA ALA A 78 18.78 3.84 12.66
C ALA A 78 18.54 4.20 11.19
N TRP A 79 19.15 3.49 10.24
CA TRP A 79 18.87 3.68 8.81
C TRP A 79 17.44 3.30 8.42
N SER A 80 16.85 2.30 9.08
CA SER A 80 15.45 1.94 8.87
C SER A 80 14.48 3.01 9.37
N GLU A 81 14.78 3.65 10.50
CA GLU A 81 13.94 4.74 11.04
C GLU A 81 14.05 6.00 10.16
N GLU A 82 15.25 6.36 9.73
CA GLU A 82 15.46 7.51 8.84
C GLU A 82 14.79 7.30 7.48
N ALA A 83 14.92 6.11 6.89
CA ALA A 83 14.23 5.77 5.66
C ALA A 83 12.69 5.90 5.80
N ALA A 84 12.13 5.45 6.94
CA ALA A 84 10.70 5.60 7.20
C ALA A 84 10.28 7.08 7.30
N ARG A 85 11.09 7.93 7.96
CA ARG A 85 10.87 9.38 8.03
C ARG A 85 10.87 10.04 6.65
N LEU A 86 11.85 9.69 5.80
CA LEU A 86 11.95 10.23 4.44
C LEU A 86 10.76 9.79 3.56
N VAL A 87 10.34 8.53 3.67
CA VAL A 87 9.17 8.01 2.94
C VAL A 87 7.90 8.73 3.39
N TRP A 88 7.71 8.89 4.70
CA TRP A 88 6.50 9.49 5.26
C TRP A 88 6.42 11.00 5.04
N GLY A 89 7.57 11.69 5.12
CA GLY A 89 7.69 13.12 4.83
C GLY A 89 7.72 13.45 3.33
N GLY A 90 7.80 12.44 2.45
CA GLY A 90 7.83 12.63 1.02
C GLY A 90 6.53 13.24 0.49
N ALA A 91 6.64 14.31 -0.29
CA ALA A 91 5.49 15.00 -0.89
C ALA A 91 5.72 15.31 -2.38
N VAL A 92 4.62 15.47 -3.12
CA VAL A 92 4.59 15.91 -4.51
C VAL A 92 4.02 17.34 -4.53
N PRO A 93 4.73 18.33 -5.09
CA PRO A 93 4.16 19.65 -5.33
C PRO A 93 3.02 19.55 -6.35
N LEU A 94 1.81 19.93 -5.96
CA LEU A 94 0.61 19.84 -6.79
C LEU A 94 0.16 21.23 -7.21
N GLN A 95 -0.20 21.37 -8.48
CA GLN A 95 -0.92 22.52 -9.02
C GLN A 95 -2.25 22.05 -9.59
N VAL A 96 -3.33 22.33 -8.87
CA VAL A 96 -4.68 21.84 -9.18
C VAL A 96 -5.48 22.96 -9.83
N HIS A 97 -5.92 22.77 -11.05
CA HIS A 97 -6.81 23.69 -11.78
C HIS A 97 -8.25 23.20 -11.69
N LEU A 98 -9.20 24.12 -11.59
CA LEU A 98 -10.61 23.80 -11.77
C LEU A 98 -10.88 23.58 -13.26
N HIS A 99 -11.58 22.50 -13.62
CA HIS A 99 -11.93 22.23 -15.01
C HIS A 99 -12.81 23.35 -15.58
N ASP A 100 -12.56 23.76 -16.82
CA ASP A 100 -13.24 24.90 -17.46
C ASP A 100 -14.77 24.77 -17.49
N ALA A 101 -15.30 23.56 -17.67
CA ALA A 101 -16.74 23.31 -17.64
C ALA A 101 -17.38 23.51 -16.25
N ASP A 102 -16.57 23.51 -15.19
CA ASP A 102 -16.99 23.72 -13.81
C ASP A 102 -16.69 25.15 -13.31
N VAL A 103 -16.18 26.05 -14.15
CA VAL A 103 -15.90 27.44 -13.78
C VAL A 103 -17.13 28.32 -14.04
N THR A 104 -17.64 28.97 -13.01
CA THR A 104 -18.72 29.97 -13.13
C THR A 104 -18.27 31.41 -12.88
N ALA A 105 -17.06 31.61 -12.36
CA ALA A 105 -16.51 32.92 -12.06
C ALA A 105 -15.73 33.53 -13.24
N LEU A 106 -15.76 34.86 -13.35
CA LEU A 106 -14.95 35.64 -14.28
C LEU A 106 -14.20 36.74 -13.50
N PRO A 107 -12.85 36.77 -13.50
CA PRO A 107 -11.95 35.82 -14.16
C PRO A 107 -11.96 34.42 -13.51
N PRO A 108 -11.46 33.37 -14.21
CA PRO A 108 -11.32 32.04 -13.64
C PRO A 108 -10.50 32.04 -12.33
N PRO A 109 -10.79 31.14 -11.38
CA PRO A 109 -10.07 31.09 -10.12
C PRO A 109 -8.60 30.68 -10.35
N PRO A 110 -7.65 31.21 -9.55
CA PRO A 110 -6.26 30.78 -9.62
C PRO A 110 -6.13 29.30 -9.20
N PRO A 111 -5.12 28.58 -9.71
CA PRO A 111 -4.90 27.20 -9.32
C PRO A 111 -4.62 27.07 -7.82
N PHE A 112 -5.05 25.94 -7.25
CA PHE A 112 -4.77 25.57 -5.87
C PHE A 112 -3.40 24.89 -5.79
N LEU A 113 -2.49 25.47 -5.02
CA LEU A 113 -1.13 24.95 -4.81
C LEU A 113 -1.04 24.26 -3.44
N THR A 114 -0.58 23.01 -3.42
CA THR A 114 -0.37 22.27 -2.16
C THR A 114 0.72 21.21 -2.29
N LEU A 115 1.17 20.68 -1.16
CA LEU A 115 2.02 19.49 -1.11
C LEU A 115 1.16 18.26 -0.86
N GLY A 116 1.05 17.37 -1.85
CA GLY A 116 0.37 16.09 -1.72
C GLY A 116 1.28 15.03 -1.10
N PRO A 117 0.95 14.45 0.06
CA PRO A 117 1.77 13.40 0.67
C PRO A 117 1.87 12.19 -0.25
N ARG A 118 3.08 11.66 -0.49
CA ARG A 118 3.29 10.50 -1.39
C ARG A 118 2.54 9.26 -0.93
N VAL A 119 2.43 9.07 0.39
CA VAL A 119 1.68 7.97 1.02
C VAL A 119 0.17 8.25 1.16
N GLY A 120 -0.28 9.46 0.81
CA GLY A 120 -1.67 9.90 0.91
C GLY A 120 -2.49 9.58 -0.34
N TYR A 121 -3.79 9.93 -0.29
CA TYR A 121 -4.75 9.71 -1.36
C TYR A 121 -5.45 11.02 -1.73
N PHE A 122 -5.74 11.22 -3.01
CA PHE A 122 -6.37 12.46 -3.51
C PHE A 122 -7.68 12.87 -2.82
N PRO A 123 -8.62 11.94 -2.50
CA PRO A 123 -9.86 12.33 -1.84
C PRO A 123 -9.66 13.02 -0.48
N LEU A 124 -8.51 12.81 0.18
CA LEU A 124 -8.19 13.47 1.45
C LEU A 124 -7.91 14.97 1.30
N LEU A 125 -7.61 15.43 0.07
CA LEU A 125 -7.36 16.84 -0.23
C LEU A 125 -8.64 17.58 -0.65
N VAL A 126 -9.74 16.86 -0.91
CA VAL A 126 -10.97 17.41 -1.50
C VAL A 126 -11.58 18.51 -0.64
N SER A 127 -11.60 18.36 0.69
CA SER A 127 -12.19 19.38 1.57
C SER A 127 -11.50 20.75 1.43
N THR A 128 -10.16 20.77 1.35
CA THR A 128 -9.39 22.01 1.20
C THR A 128 -9.49 22.58 -0.22
N ILE A 129 -9.43 21.71 -1.24
CA ILE A 129 -9.57 22.09 -2.65
C ILE A 129 -10.95 22.67 -2.92
N LYS A 130 -12.00 22.03 -2.40
CA LYS A 130 -13.39 22.51 -2.50
C LYS A 130 -13.57 23.87 -1.83
N ALA A 131 -12.96 24.07 -0.66
CA ALA A 131 -13.03 25.37 0.02
C ALA A 131 -12.45 26.48 -0.86
N HIS A 132 -11.31 26.23 -1.50
CA HIS A 132 -10.65 27.18 -2.42
C HIS A 132 -11.50 27.53 -3.64
N PHE A 133 -12.14 26.55 -4.28
CA PHE A 133 -12.93 26.76 -5.49
C PHE A 133 -14.41 27.07 -5.24
N SER A 134 -14.89 27.03 -4.00
CA SER A 134 -16.32 27.10 -3.64
C SER A 134 -17.11 28.27 -4.25
N SER A 135 -16.48 29.45 -4.41
CA SER A 135 -17.12 30.64 -5.00
C SER A 135 -17.24 30.60 -6.53
N SER A 136 -16.55 29.67 -7.18
CA SER A 136 -16.44 29.55 -8.64
C SER A 136 -17.11 28.30 -9.19
N LEU A 137 -17.78 27.51 -8.34
CA LEU A 137 -18.46 26.28 -8.74
C LEU A 137 -19.91 26.54 -9.16
N PRO A 138 -20.46 25.77 -10.12
CA PRO A 138 -21.88 25.79 -10.43
C PRO A 138 -22.70 25.21 -9.28
N PRO A 139 -23.96 25.63 -9.10
CA PRO A 139 -24.86 24.98 -8.14
C PRO A 139 -25.07 23.50 -8.50
N GLY A 140 -25.16 22.63 -7.50
CA GLY A 140 -25.41 21.20 -7.70
C GLY A 140 -24.77 20.29 -6.66
N VAL A 141 -24.96 18.99 -6.85
CA VAL A 141 -24.31 17.94 -6.05
C VAL A 141 -22.91 17.69 -6.62
N ASP A 142 -21.90 17.78 -5.76
CA ASP A 142 -20.52 17.57 -6.16
C ASP A 142 -20.17 16.10 -6.32
N THR A 143 -19.57 15.78 -7.46
CA THR A 143 -18.97 14.48 -7.75
C THR A 143 -17.50 14.70 -8.10
N VAL A 144 -16.66 14.70 -7.05
CA VAL A 144 -15.26 15.14 -7.20
C VAL A 144 -14.37 14.03 -7.73
N TRP A 145 -13.59 14.33 -8.77
CA TRP A 145 -12.56 13.44 -9.30
C TRP A 145 -11.39 14.26 -9.88
N PHE A 146 -10.26 13.59 -10.07
CA PHE A 146 -9.01 14.20 -10.52
C PHE A 146 -8.60 13.64 -11.86
N GLU A 147 -8.03 14.49 -12.70
CA GLU A 147 -7.56 14.17 -14.03
C GLU A 147 -6.10 14.62 -14.18
N TYR A 148 -5.32 13.83 -14.92
CA TYR A 148 -4.00 14.22 -15.40
C TYR A 148 -3.89 13.95 -16.90
N LYS A 149 -3.70 14.99 -17.70
CA LYS A 149 -3.52 14.90 -19.17
C LYS A 149 -4.62 14.04 -19.84
N GLY A 150 -5.89 14.25 -19.47
CA GLY A 150 -7.03 13.51 -20.00
C GLY A 150 -7.34 12.17 -19.30
N LEU A 151 -6.48 11.70 -18.39
CA LEU A 151 -6.66 10.43 -17.69
C LEU A 151 -7.33 10.63 -16.32
N PRO A 152 -8.53 10.07 -16.07
CA PRO A 152 -9.13 10.02 -14.74
C PRO A 152 -8.27 9.22 -13.76
N LEU A 153 -7.88 9.83 -12.64
CA LEU A 153 -6.97 9.24 -11.67
C LEU A 153 -7.70 8.28 -10.71
N LYS A 154 -7.18 7.06 -10.61
CA LYS A 154 -7.66 6.03 -9.68
C LYS A 154 -7.36 6.42 -8.22
N TRP A 155 -8.37 6.94 -7.53
CA TRP A 155 -8.26 7.50 -6.18
C TRP A 155 -7.74 6.53 -5.11
N TYR A 156 -7.91 5.22 -5.32
CA TYR A 156 -7.47 4.16 -4.40
C TYR A 156 -5.96 3.86 -4.51
N ILE A 157 -5.25 4.49 -5.46
CA ILE A 157 -3.80 4.40 -5.61
C ILE A 157 -3.16 5.62 -4.90
N PRO A 158 -2.09 5.43 -4.10
CA PRO A 158 -1.42 6.54 -3.42
C PRO A 158 -0.89 7.60 -4.39
N ILE A 159 -0.89 8.87 -3.97
CA ILE A 159 -0.47 10.03 -4.77
C ILE A 159 0.94 9.84 -5.33
N GLY A 160 1.89 9.37 -4.52
CA GLY A 160 3.27 9.16 -4.96
C GLY A 160 3.38 8.07 -6.03
N VAL A 161 2.57 7.01 -5.92
CA VAL A 161 2.56 5.92 -6.92
C VAL A 161 1.95 6.41 -8.23
N LEU A 162 0.86 7.19 -8.18
CA LEU A 162 0.28 7.79 -9.37
C LEU A 162 1.26 8.75 -10.06
N PHE A 163 1.95 9.58 -9.27
CA PHE A 163 2.98 10.49 -9.78
C PHE A 163 4.11 9.72 -10.46
N ASP A 164 4.74 8.76 -9.76
CA ASP A 164 5.87 8.00 -10.31
C ASP A 164 5.47 7.14 -11.53
N LEU A 165 4.20 6.70 -11.61
CA LEU A 165 3.70 5.89 -12.73
C LEU A 165 3.38 6.72 -13.98
N LEU A 166 2.76 7.90 -13.79
CA LEU A 166 2.19 8.69 -14.89
C LEU A 166 3.11 9.83 -15.34
N CYS A 167 4.01 10.27 -14.46
CA CYS A 167 4.92 11.39 -14.67
C CYS A 167 6.34 10.87 -14.92
N ALA A 168 6.60 10.46 -16.17
CA ALA A 168 7.89 9.90 -16.60
C ALA A 168 9.04 10.90 -16.47
N ASP A 169 8.83 12.13 -16.94
CA ASP A 169 9.65 13.28 -16.61
C ASP A 169 8.95 14.06 -15.48
N PRO A 170 9.52 14.11 -14.25
CA PRO A 170 8.86 14.68 -13.09
C PRO A 170 8.67 16.20 -13.22
N GLU A 171 7.57 16.61 -13.85
CA GLU A 171 7.12 18.00 -13.88
C GLU A 171 6.83 18.49 -12.45
N ARG A 172 7.32 19.68 -12.12
CA ARG A 172 7.15 20.30 -10.81
C ARG A 172 6.74 21.76 -10.99
N PRO A 173 5.53 22.15 -10.55
CA PRO A 173 4.49 21.32 -9.91
C PRO A 173 3.83 20.29 -10.84
N TRP A 174 3.27 19.22 -10.27
CA TRP A 174 2.44 18.26 -10.99
C TRP A 174 1.09 18.89 -11.32
N ASN A 175 0.80 19.05 -12.62
CA ASN A 175 -0.37 19.78 -13.10
C ASN A 175 -1.59 18.86 -13.18
N LEU A 176 -2.56 19.10 -12.31
CA LEU A 176 -3.78 18.30 -12.22
C LEU A 176 -4.99 19.18 -12.52
N THR A 177 -6.04 18.53 -13.00
CA THR A 177 -7.36 19.14 -13.15
C THR A 177 -8.31 18.47 -12.17
N VAL A 178 -9.04 19.25 -11.38
CA VAL A 178 -10.14 18.77 -10.53
C VAL A 178 -11.46 19.06 -11.21
N HIS A 179 -12.31 18.04 -11.19
CA HIS A 179 -13.69 18.11 -11.65
C HIS A 179 -14.63 17.96 -10.47
N PHE A 180 -15.72 18.71 -10.47
CA PHE A 180 -16.81 18.63 -9.50
C PHE A 180 -18.08 18.05 -10.10
N ARG A 181 -18.12 17.82 -11.42
CA ARG A 181 -19.24 17.24 -12.16
C ARG A 181 -18.75 16.08 -13.05
N GLY A 182 -19.70 15.35 -13.63
CA GLY A 182 -19.40 14.37 -14.70
C GLY A 182 -18.50 13.20 -14.28
N TYR A 183 -18.76 12.60 -13.12
CA TYR A 183 -17.94 11.48 -12.62
C TYR A 183 -17.84 10.32 -13.63
N PRO A 184 -16.63 9.88 -14.01
CA PRO A 184 -16.43 8.81 -14.98
C PRO A 184 -16.62 7.43 -14.33
N ALA A 185 -17.88 7.05 -14.10
CA ALA A 185 -18.26 5.81 -13.40
C ALA A 185 -17.93 4.52 -14.18
N ASP A 186 -17.64 4.64 -15.46
CA ASP A 186 -17.14 3.58 -16.34
C ASP A 186 -15.66 3.24 -16.09
N ILE A 187 -14.87 4.21 -15.60
CA ILE A 187 -13.42 4.08 -15.36
C ILE A 187 -13.09 4.02 -13.87
N LEU A 188 -13.78 4.84 -13.05
CA LEU A 188 -13.49 5.01 -11.63
C LEU A 188 -14.55 4.33 -10.77
N SER A 189 -14.09 3.60 -9.75
CA SER A 189 -14.97 3.10 -8.69
C SER A 189 -15.50 4.25 -7.83
N PRO A 190 -16.76 4.22 -7.35
CA PRO A 190 -17.30 5.28 -6.51
C PRO A 190 -16.42 5.62 -5.30
N CYS A 191 -16.39 6.90 -4.91
CA CYS A 191 -15.67 7.38 -3.71
C CYS A 191 -16.62 8.22 -2.86
N GLU A 192 -17.15 7.63 -1.79
CA GLU A 192 -18.07 8.28 -0.83
C GLU A 192 -17.31 9.03 0.27
N GLY A 193 -16.31 9.83 -0.13
CA GLY A 193 -15.49 10.61 0.79
C GLY A 193 -14.47 9.80 1.59
N GLU A 194 -14.14 10.28 2.79
CA GLU A 194 -13.03 9.76 3.60
C GLU A 194 -13.22 8.28 4.00
N ASP A 195 -14.46 7.86 4.26
CA ASP A 195 -14.76 6.49 4.67
C ASP A 195 -14.38 5.47 3.58
N SER A 196 -14.54 5.82 2.31
CA SER A 196 -14.10 4.97 1.18
C SER A 196 -12.58 4.81 1.16
N VAL A 197 -11.83 5.87 1.45
CA VAL A 197 -10.36 5.83 1.52
C VAL A 197 -9.89 5.02 2.72
N LYS A 198 -10.51 5.21 3.89
CA LYS A 198 -10.25 4.42 5.09
C LYS A 198 -10.53 2.94 4.84
N TRP A 199 -11.62 2.61 4.16
CA TRP A 199 -11.94 1.23 3.79
C TRP A 199 -10.88 0.64 2.86
N ASN A 200 -10.48 1.36 1.80
CA ASN A 200 -9.42 0.95 0.88
C ASN A 200 -8.08 0.71 1.59
N TYR A 201 -7.70 1.60 2.52
CA TYR A 201 -6.51 1.45 3.35
C TYR A 201 -6.56 0.17 4.20
N ASN A 202 -7.65 -0.05 4.94
CA ASN A 202 -7.81 -1.24 5.78
C ASN A 202 -7.84 -2.54 4.97
N ASN A 203 -8.47 -2.52 3.80
CA ASN A 203 -8.48 -3.67 2.90
C ASN A 203 -7.06 -4.00 2.41
N SER A 204 -6.31 -2.98 1.97
CA SER A 204 -4.91 -3.14 1.54
C SER A 204 -4.01 -3.66 2.67
N LEU A 205 -4.23 -3.21 3.91
CA LEU A 205 -3.50 -3.70 5.08
C LEU A 205 -3.80 -5.18 5.38
N LYS A 206 -5.06 -5.60 5.24
CA LYS A 206 -5.46 -7.01 5.39
C LYS A 206 -4.86 -7.90 4.32
N GLU A 207 -4.85 -7.45 3.06
CA GLU A 207 -4.20 -8.17 1.96
C GLU A 207 -2.69 -8.34 2.21
N ALA A 208 -2.01 -7.26 2.63
CA ALA A 208 -0.60 -7.30 2.97
C ALA A 208 -0.33 -8.30 4.13
N ALA A 209 -1.14 -8.25 5.18
CA ALA A 209 -1.03 -9.19 6.31
C ALA A 209 -1.23 -10.65 5.88
N PHE A 210 -2.19 -10.90 5.01
CA PHE A 210 -2.45 -12.23 4.44
C PHE A 210 -1.26 -12.75 3.64
N ILE A 211 -0.63 -11.89 2.83
CA ILE A 211 0.57 -12.26 2.08
C ILE A 211 1.72 -12.62 3.02
N ILE A 212 1.97 -11.80 4.05
CA ILE A 212 3.11 -11.96 4.97
C ILE A 212 2.95 -13.20 5.86
N THR A 213 1.78 -13.36 6.49
CA THR A 213 1.57 -14.36 7.57
C THR A 213 0.72 -15.55 7.14
N GLY A 214 0.10 -15.50 5.97
CA GLY A 214 -0.86 -16.49 5.48
C GLY A 214 -2.29 -16.31 6.03
N ASN A 215 -2.55 -15.29 6.84
CA ASN A 215 -3.88 -14.90 7.30
C ASN A 215 -3.94 -13.40 7.64
N SER A 216 -5.14 -12.87 7.91
CA SER A 216 -5.32 -11.45 8.28
C SER A 216 -5.71 -11.24 9.75
N LYS A 217 -5.57 -12.26 10.61
CA LYS A 217 -6.01 -12.21 12.01
C LYS A 217 -5.33 -11.10 12.81
N ASN A 218 -4.06 -10.83 12.53
CA ASN A 218 -3.34 -9.76 13.22
C ASN A 218 -3.99 -8.39 13.03
N VAL A 219 -4.49 -8.10 11.82
CA VAL A 219 -5.21 -6.86 11.53
C VAL A 219 -6.64 -6.94 12.07
N MET A 220 -7.33 -8.06 11.84
CA MET A 220 -8.73 -8.25 12.24
C MET A 220 -8.95 -8.26 13.75
N ASN A 221 -7.97 -8.72 14.53
CA ASN A 221 -8.04 -8.80 15.99
C ASN A 221 -7.61 -7.49 16.68
N MET A 222 -7.15 -6.48 15.93
CA MET A 222 -6.93 -5.16 16.49
C MET A 222 -8.25 -4.55 16.95
N SER A 223 -8.20 -3.75 18.02
CA SER A 223 -9.35 -2.96 18.42
C SER A 223 -9.74 -1.98 17.31
N GLN A 224 -11.03 -1.65 17.21
CA GLN A 224 -11.50 -0.64 16.26
C GLN A 224 -10.84 0.72 16.51
N ALA A 225 -10.54 1.04 17.78
CA ALA A 225 -9.82 2.25 18.17
C ALA A 225 -8.39 2.27 17.60
N ASP A 226 -7.67 1.14 17.66
CA ASP A 226 -6.32 1.03 17.10
C ASP A 226 -6.34 1.12 15.57
N GLN A 227 -7.29 0.46 14.89
CA GLN A 227 -7.44 0.57 13.44
C GLN A 227 -7.73 2.00 13.00
N LEU A 228 -8.60 2.70 13.72
CA LEU A 228 -8.92 4.11 13.47
C LEU A 228 -7.70 5.00 13.73
N ALA A 229 -6.95 4.77 14.81
CA ALA A 229 -5.77 5.56 15.14
C ALA A 229 -4.64 5.37 14.12
N MET A 230 -4.45 4.16 13.58
CA MET A 230 -3.53 3.94 12.45
C MET A 230 -3.96 4.71 11.21
N TRP A 231 -5.25 4.63 10.84
CA TRP A 231 -5.80 5.38 9.71
C TRP A 231 -5.57 6.88 9.88
N GLU A 232 -5.88 7.41 11.07
CA GLU A 232 -5.74 8.82 11.37
C GLU A 232 -4.28 9.29 11.30
N SER A 233 -3.33 8.42 11.66
CA SER A 233 -1.90 8.69 11.51
C SER A 233 -1.49 8.81 10.04
N VAL A 234 -2.00 7.95 9.15
CA VAL A 234 -1.81 8.06 7.69
C VAL A 234 -2.43 9.34 7.16
N ARG A 235 -3.67 9.63 7.55
CA ARG A 235 -4.42 10.82 7.10
C ARG A 235 -3.73 12.13 7.48
N LYS A 236 -3.14 12.19 8.68
CA LYS A 236 -2.42 13.36 9.19
C LYS A 236 -0.95 13.43 8.80
N GLY A 237 -0.37 12.35 8.27
CA GLY A 237 1.07 12.28 8.05
C GLY A 237 1.89 12.20 9.36
N ASP A 238 1.37 11.55 10.40
CA ASP A 238 2.07 11.33 11.68
C ASP A 238 2.73 9.95 11.74
N LEU A 239 4.04 9.90 11.48
CA LEU A 239 4.81 8.67 11.50
C LEU A 239 4.93 8.08 12.90
N ASN A 240 5.10 8.91 13.93
CA ASN A 240 5.37 8.44 15.29
C ASN A 240 4.14 7.73 15.86
N SER A 241 2.95 8.32 15.67
CA SER A 241 1.69 7.69 16.04
C SER A 241 1.47 6.39 15.28
N TYR A 242 1.78 6.37 13.97
CA TYR A 242 1.68 5.17 13.16
C TYR A 242 2.59 4.05 13.68
N MET A 243 3.87 4.34 13.88
CA MET A 243 4.86 3.37 14.33
C MET A 243 4.48 2.77 15.68
N ASN A 244 4.06 3.60 16.64
CA ASN A 244 3.64 3.15 17.97
C ASN A 244 2.51 2.11 17.91
N ILE A 245 1.49 2.35 17.07
CA ILE A 245 0.35 1.41 16.95
C ILE A 245 0.72 0.19 16.10
N SER A 246 1.55 0.37 15.08
CA SER A 246 1.96 -0.71 14.17
C SER A 246 2.75 -1.82 14.87
N THR A 247 3.40 -1.55 16.00
CA THR A 247 4.02 -2.59 16.84
C THR A 247 3.03 -3.69 17.26
N LYS A 248 1.73 -3.36 17.36
CA LYS A 248 0.66 -4.30 17.71
C LYS A 248 0.28 -5.24 16.56
N LEU A 249 0.55 -4.85 15.30
CA LEU A 249 0.22 -5.63 14.11
C LEU A 249 1.03 -6.93 14.00
N LYS A 250 2.17 -7.04 14.71
CA LYS A 250 3.04 -8.23 14.71
C LYS A 250 3.26 -8.81 13.29
N LEU A 251 3.40 -7.92 12.30
CA LEU A 251 3.64 -8.29 10.90
C LEU A 251 5.12 -8.60 10.73
N GLY A 252 5.55 -9.74 11.31
CA GLY A 252 6.87 -10.29 11.09
C GLY A 252 6.82 -11.32 9.96
N PRO A 253 7.59 -11.15 8.86
CA PRO A 253 7.91 -12.27 7.98
C PRO A 253 8.92 -13.23 8.63
N PHE A 254 9.52 -12.79 9.73
CA PHE A 254 10.44 -13.55 10.56
C PHE A 254 9.62 -14.07 11.75
N GLU A 255 9.39 -15.38 11.78
CA GLU A 255 9.11 -16.04 13.06
C GLU A 255 10.17 -15.57 14.07
N GLU A 256 9.76 -15.38 15.32
CA GLU A 256 10.53 -14.82 16.45
C GLU A 256 11.82 -15.61 16.82
N ASP A 257 12.29 -16.52 15.96
CA ASP A 257 13.47 -17.36 16.13
C ASP A 257 14.82 -16.64 15.96
N PHE A 258 14.82 -15.38 15.49
CA PHE A 258 16.08 -14.66 15.23
C PHE A 258 16.49 -13.64 16.30
N LEU A 259 15.65 -13.31 17.28
CA LEU A 259 15.99 -12.28 18.29
C LEU A 259 15.94 -12.75 19.76
N VAL A 260 15.65 -14.03 20.05
CA VAL A 260 15.67 -14.54 21.44
C VAL A 260 16.53 -15.80 21.56
N ARG A 261 17.85 -15.64 21.44
CA ARG A 261 18.83 -16.50 22.13
C ARG A 261 19.64 -15.73 23.16
N THR A 262 18.99 -14.80 23.85
CA THR A 262 19.47 -14.29 25.13
C THR A 262 18.41 -14.57 26.18
N SER A 263 18.72 -15.56 27.03
CA SER A 263 18.17 -15.80 28.36
C SER A 263 16.67 -15.99 28.54
N SER A 264 16.22 -17.26 28.57
CA SER A 264 15.54 -17.84 29.75
C SER A 264 15.14 -19.28 29.48
N LEU A 265 15.60 -20.23 30.31
CA LEU A 265 14.98 -21.54 30.45
C LEU A 265 13.51 -21.35 30.85
N GLY A 266 12.58 -21.88 30.05
CA GLY A 266 11.15 -21.87 30.36
C GLY A 266 10.45 -22.99 29.60
N SER A 267 10.07 -24.04 30.34
CA SER A 267 9.36 -25.22 29.88
C SER A 267 8.08 -24.91 29.09
N ARG A 268 7.88 -25.57 27.95
CA ARG A 268 6.54 -25.86 27.40
C ARG A 268 6.47 -27.30 26.88
N GLN A 269 5.66 -28.10 27.55
CA GLN A 269 5.19 -29.43 27.18
C GLN A 269 4.08 -29.34 26.11
N GLY A 270 4.12 -30.28 25.15
CA GLY A 270 2.94 -30.94 24.60
C GLY A 270 2.47 -30.52 23.20
N SER A 271 2.90 -31.24 22.16
CA SER A 271 2.06 -32.16 21.36
C SER A 271 2.90 -32.76 20.23
N ASP A 272 3.07 -34.09 20.23
CA ASP A 272 3.82 -34.84 19.21
C ASP A 272 3.09 -34.85 17.86
N GLU A 273 3.63 -34.14 16.88
CA GLU A 273 3.49 -34.40 15.44
C GLU A 273 4.91 -34.38 14.84
N PRO A 274 5.30 -35.34 13.99
CA PRO A 274 6.67 -35.42 13.50
C PRO A 274 6.94 -34.28 12.51
N GLU A 275 7.63 -33.23 12.98
CA GLU A 275 8.15 -32.17 12.12
C GLU A 275 9.10 -32.75 11.07
N SER A 276 8.73 -32.60 9.80
CA SER A 276 9.58 -32.90 8.65
C SER A 276 10.78 -31.94 8.63
N PRO A 277 12.02 -32.43 8.49
CA PRO A 277 13.20 -31.59 8.61
C PRO A 277 13.34 -30.64 7.40
N GLY A 278 13.26 -29.33 7.67
CA GLY A 278 13.91 -28.30 6.83
C GLY A 278 13.03 -27.51 5.85
N SER A 279 11.71 -27.43 6.03
CA SER A 279 10.88 -26.50 5.26
C SER A 279 10.99 -25.08 5.85
N VAL A 280 12.04 -24.34 5.51
CA VAL A 280 12.08 -22.89 5.73
C VAL A 280 10.94 -22.29 4.89
N LYS A 281 9.87 -21.86 5.56
CA LYS A 281 8.71 -21.25 4.90
C LYS A 281 9.21 -20.02 4.12
N PRO A 282 8.93 -19.90 2.81
CA PRO A 282 9.45 -18.79 2.02
C PRO A 282 8.90 -17.47 2.56
N CYS A 283 9.77 -16.48 2.73
CA CYS A 283 9.37 -15.11 3.08
C CYS A 283 8.57 -14.54 1.90
N ARG A 284 7.38 -14.00 2.19
CA ARG A 284 6.48 -13.41 1.20
C ARG A 284 6.38 -11.91 1.42
N VAL A 285 6.74 -11.15 0.41
CA VAL A 285 6.66 -9.69 0.44
C VAL A 285 5.41 -9.24 -0.32
N PRO A 286 4.53 -8.42 0.29
CA PRO A 286 3.38 -7.86 -0.40
C PRO A 286 3.85 -6.80 -1.40
N VAL A 287 3.68 -7.07 -2.69
CA VAL A 287 4.07 -6.16 -3.76
C VAL A 287 2.91 -6.01 -4.74
N ARG A 288 2.57 -4.77 -5.04
CA ARG A 288 1.72 -4.38 -6.17
C ARG A 288 2.62 -3.74 -7.22
N LEU A 289 2.68 -4.35 -8.40
CA LEU A 289 3.47 -3.85 -9.52
C LEU A 289 2.54 -3.22 -10.55
N TYR A 290 2.80 -1.94 -10.85
CA TYR A 290 2.17 -1.20 -11.93
C TYR A 290 3.20 -1.02 -13.04
N VAL A 291 2.90 -1.52 -14.25
CA VAL A 291 3.80 -1.46 -15.39
C VAL A 291 3.10 -0.75 -16.53
N ARG A 292 3.57 0.45 -16.86
CA ARG A 292 3.15 1.19 -18.05
C ARG A 292 3.78 0.53 -19.28
N ARG A 293 2.96 0.14 -20.26
CA ARG A 293 3.45 -0.27 -21.58
C ARG A 293 3.78 0.97 -22.40
N VAL A 294 4.91 0.95 -23.09
CA VAL A 294 5.28 2.02 -24.03
C VAL A 294 5.39 1.40 -25.42
N GLN A 295 4.79 2.04 -26.43
CA GLN A 295 4.60 1.46 -27.76
C GLN A 295 5.79 1.65 -28.71
N GLN A 296 6.93 2.16 -28.26
CA GLN A 296 8.11 2.36 -29.11
C GLN A 296 9.39 2.03 -28.35
N ASP A 297 10.45 1.68 -29.10
CA ASP A 297 11.82 1.63 -28.60
C ASP A 297 12.21 3.05 -28.19
N LEU A 298 11.96 3.40 -26.93
CA LEU A 298 12.35 4.68 -26.37
C LEU A 298 13.85 4.66 -26.03
N GLU A 299 14.59 5.65 -26.51
CA GLU A 299 15.95 5.91 -26.04
C GLU A 299 15.93 6.51 -24.63
N TYR A 300 14.94 7.36 -24.33
CA TYR A 300 14.76 7.99 -23.02
C TYR A 300 13.30 7.89 -22.53
N LEU A 301 13.12 7.69 -21.22
CA LEU A 301 11.79 7.59 -20.60
C LEU A 301 10.99 8.90 -20.73
N GLU A 302 11.67 10.04 -20.82
CA GLU A 302 11.07 11.38 -20.96
C GLU A 302 10.29 11.56 -22.28
N ASP A 303 10.66 10.82 -23.33
CA ASP A 303 9.97 10.84 -24.62
C ASP A 303 8.67 10.00 -24.64
N ALA A 304 8.34 9.34 -23.51
CA ALA A 304 7.18 8.48 -23.42
C ALA A 304 5.85 9.26 -23.49
N ILE A 305 5.09 9.05 -24.56
CA ILE A 305 3.73 9.61 -24.77
C ILE A 305 2.86 9.40 -23.52
N PRO A 306 2.26 10.47 -22.94
CA PRO A 306 1.42 10.38 -21.74
C PRO A 306 0.40 9.25 -21.79
N VAL A 307 0.12 8.65 -20.64
CA VAL A 307 -0.87 7.58 -20.51
C VAL A 307 -2.27 8.14 -20.78
N SER A 308 -2.92 7.68 -21.85
CA SER A 308 -4.28 8.07 -22.22
C SER A 308 -5.37 7.23 -21.56
N ASP A 309 -5.06 5.98 -21.21
CA ASP A 309 -6.01 5.01 -20.68
C ASP A 309 -5.36 4.04 -19.69
N TRP A 310 -6.17 3.47 -18.80
CA TRP A 310 -5.70 2.50 -17.81
C TRP A 310 -5.46 1.09 -18.37
N GLU A 311 -5.85 0.79 -19.62
CA GLU A 311 -5.60 -0.52 -20.25
C GLU A 311 -4.13 -0.68 -20.66
N SER A 312 -3.46 0.45 -20.93
CA SER A 312 -2.02 0.52 -21.18
C SER A 312 -1.16 0.23 -19.93
N VAL A 313 -1.76 0.22 -18.73
CA VAL A 313 -1.08 -0.09 -17.46
C VAL A 313 -1.41 -1.51 -17.02
N SER A 314 -0.41 -2.37 -17.01
CA SER A 314 -0.53 -3.72 -16.46
C SER A 314 -0.38 -3.70 -14.94
N TYR A 315 -1.26 -4.40 -14.24
CA TYR A 315 -1.29 -4.48 -12.78
C TYR A 315 -1.07 -5.92 -12.32
N ILE A 316 -0.14 -6.13 -11.39
CA ILE A 316 0.14 -7.43 -10.77
C ILE A 316 0.10 -7.28 -9.26
N ASN A 317 -0.79 -8.03 -8.61
CA ASN A 317 -0.90 -8.14 -7.15
C ASN A 317 -0.57 -9.58 -6.74
N ARG A 318 0.71 -9.93 -6.74
CA ARG A 318 1.16 -11.29 -6.39
C ARG A 318 2.30 -11.21 -5.37
N PRO A 319 2.34 -12.15 -4.40
CA PRO A 319 3.41 -12.17 -3.41
C PRO A 319 4.76 -12.41 -4.09
N PHE A 320 5.75 -11.62 -3.70
CA PHE A 320 7.13 -11.86 -4.10
C PHE A 320 7.78 -12.81 -3.08
N GLU A 321 8.20 -14.00 -3.54
CA GLU A 321 8.81 -15.01 -2.67
C GLU A 321 10.33 -14.87 -2.65
N ILE A 322 10.90 -14.60 -1.47
CA ILE A 322 12.35 -14.60 -1.25
C ILE A 322 12.75 -15.98 -0.73
N ARG A 323 13.45 -16.75 -1.57
CA ARG A 323 14.02 -18.04 -1.18
C ARG A 323 15.35 -17.81 -0.48
N LYS A 324 15.50 -18.36 0.73
CA LYS A 324 16.77 -18.38 1.44
C LYS A 324 17.67 -19.42 0.76
N GLU A 325 18.75 -18.99 0.11
CA GLU A 325 19.81 -19.92 -0.29
C GLU A 325 20.40 -20.51 1.01
N GLY A 326 20.23 -21.81 1.20
CA GLY A 326 20.87 -22.53 2.29
C GLY A 326 22.37 -22.42 2.12
N GLY A 327 23.04 -21.80 3.10
CA GLY A 327 24.50 -21.82 3.18
C GLY A 327 24.99 -23.27 3.16
N MET A 328 25.93 -23.53 2.24
CA MET A 328 26.59 -24.82 2.06
C MET A 328 27.74 -24.99 3.05
#